data_AF-A0A848UTY3-F1
#
_entry.id   AF-A0A848UTY3-F1
#
_cell.length_a   1.000
_cell.length_b   1.000
_cell.length_c   1.000
_cell.angle_alpha   90.00
_cell.angle_beta   90.00
_cell.angle_gamma   90.00
#
_symmetry.space_group_name_H-M   'P 1'
#
loop_
_entity.id
_entity.type
_entity.pdbx_description
1 polymer ?
#
loop_
_entity_poly.entity_id
_entity_poly.type
_entity_poly.pdbx_seq_one_letter_code
_entity_poly.pdbx_strand_id
1 'polypeptide(L)'
;MKTPLVFIATFLITTLAWSQSTISAGFIYGASTSTFAGASDDEVNWRTGDRFGVMMNFAPLENFSIEPQFIVSKKGAQVMTEEGETTVDIRYAELPIMFNVRIPLGGKIYPTVFAGPYFATRVS
;
A
#
# COMPACT_ATOMS: atom_id res chain seq x y z
N MET A 1 -13.49 15.43 -35.97
CA MET A 1 -13.04 15.54 -34.57
C MET A 1 -12.43 14.21 -34.15
N LYS A 2 -11.10 14.03 -34.32
CA LYS A 2 -10.40 12.76 -34.05
C LYS A 2 -9.04 12.95 -33.35
N THR A 3 -8.84 14.10 -32.71
CA THR A 3 -7.55 14.52 -32.13
C THR A 3 -7.32 14.21 -30.62
N PRO A 4 -8.24 13.65 -29.80
CA PRO A 4 -7.91 13.40 -28.38
C PRO A 4 -7.03 12.15 -28.17
N LEU A 5 -7.03 11.20 -29.11
CA LEU A 5 -6.26 9.96 -28.99
C LEU A 5 -4.74 10.19 -29.09
N VAL A 6 -4.32 11.15 -29.92
CA VAL A 6 -2.90 11.48 -30.13
C VAL A 6 -2.29 12.18 -28.91
N PHE A 7 -3.08 12.97 -28.18
CA PHE A 7 -2.62 13.62 -26.94
C PHE A 7 -2.46 12.61 -25.80
N ILE A 8 -3.39 11.65 -25.67
CA ILE A 8 -3.30 10.57 -24.65
C ILE A 8 -2.11 9.65 -24.95
N ALA A 9 -1.88 9.30 -26.22
CA ALA A 9 -0.74 8.48 -26.61
C ALA A 9 0.61 9.18 -26.38
N THR A 10 0.69 10.49 -26.63
CA THR A 10 1.92 11.26 -26.40
C THR A 10 2.25 11.40 -24.90
N PHE A 11 1.24 11.47 -24.02
CA PHE A 11 1.45 11.49 -22.56
C PHE A 11 1.95 10.14 -22.01
N LEU A 12 1.58 9.02 -22.65
CA LEU A 12 2.04 7.69 -22.23
C LEU A 12 3.51 7.40 -22.58
N ILE A 13 4.06 8.05 -23.61
CA ILE A 13 5.38 7.70 -24.17
C ILE A 13 6.53 8.48 -23.52
N THR A 14 6.28 9.59 -22.83
CA THR A 14 7.34 10.45 -22.25
C THR A 14 7.83 10.01 -20.87
N THR A 15 7.35 8.90 -20.31
CA THR A 15 7.70 8.47 -18.94
C THR A 15 8.91 7.52 -18.84
N LEU A 16 9.61 7.21 -19.93
CA LEU A 16 10.59 6.10 -19.95
C LEU A 16 12.04 6.51 -20.25
N ALA A 17 12.55 7.58 -19.64
CA ALA A 17 13.98 7.91 -19.71
C ALA A 17 14.59 8.25 -18.35
N TRP A 18 14.46 7.33 -17.38
CA TRP A 18 15.05 7.44 -16.05
C TRP A 18 15.93 6.21 -15.77
N SER A 19 16.97 6.00 -16.59
CA SER A 19 17.85 4.81 -16.52
C SER A 19 18.88 4.83 -15.37
N GLN A 20 18.82 5.84 -14.48
CA GLN A 20 19.73 5.99 -13.33
C GLN A 20 19.03 6.54 -12.09
N SER A 21 17.71 6.39 -11.99
CA SER A 21 17.01 7.06 -10.89
C SER A 21 17.16 6.27 -9.59
N THR A 22 18.01 6.80 -8.72
CA THR A 22 17.99 6.56 -7.27
C THR A 22 16.59 6.73 -6.68
N ILE A 23 15.68 7.43 -7.37
CA ILE A 23 14.30 7.67 -6.93
C ILE A 23 13.30 7.00 -7.88
N SER A 24 12.42 6.14 -7.40
CA SER A 24 11.28 5.61 -8.16
C SER A 24 9.98 5.87 -7.43
N ALA A 25 8.92 6.22 -8.15
CA ALA A 25 7.57 6.37 -7.58
C ALA A 25 6.64 5.28 -8.11
N GLY A 26 5.63 4.91 -7.32
CA GLY A 26 4.64 3.91 -7.70
C GLY A 26 3.31 4.10 -6.98
N PHE A 27 2.32 3.35 -7.44
CA PHE A 27 1.01 3.26 -6.80
C PHE A 27 0.88 1.93 -6.08
N ILE A 28 0.18 1.94 -4.95
CA ILE A 28 -0.16 0.77 -4.16
C ILE A 28 -1.67 0.58 -4.24
N TYR A 29 -2.10 -0.62 -4.58
CA TYR A 29 -3.48 -1.05 -4.48
C TYR A 29 -3.51 -2.47 -3.91
N GLY A 30 -4.42 -2.73 -2.99
CA GLY A 30 -4.54 -4.04 -2.35
C GLY A 30 -5.75 -4.15 -1.45
N ALA A 31 -5.81 -5.28 -0.73
CA ALA A 31 -6.82 -5.55 0.26
C ALA A 31 -6.16 -5.72 1.64
N SER A 32 -6.89 -5.34 2.69
CA SER A 32 -6.50 -5.50 4.08
C SER A 32 -7.55 -6.36 4.78
N THR A 33 -7.16 -7.44 5.43
CA THR A 33 -8.04 -8.18 6.33
C THR A 33 -7.75 -7.77 7.77
N SER A 34 -8.80 -7.45 8.54
CA SER A 34 -8.67 -7.02 9.94
C SER A 34 -9.82 -7.55 10.79
N THR A 35 -9.57 -7.68 12.10
CA THR A 35 -10.58 -7.90 13.14
C THR A 35 -10.19 -7.14 14.41
N PHE A 36 -11.09 -7.01 15.37
CA PHE A 36 -10.79 -6.45 16.69
C PHE A 36 -10.09 -7.49 17.55
N ALA A 37 -8.95 -7.11 18.14
CA ALA A 37 -8.26 -7.95 19.10
C ALA A 37 -8.92 -7.82 20.49
N GLY A 38 -9.20 -8.96 21.14
CA GLY A 38 -9.74 -9.00 22.50
C GLY A 38 -11.27 -9.12 22.61
N ALA A 39 -11.97 -9.30 21.50
CA ALA A 39 -13.36 -9.75 21.52
C ALA A 39 -13.41 -11.29 21.56
N SER A 40 -14.42 -11.85 22.21
CA SER A 40 -14.70 -13.29 22.17
C SER A 40 -14.94 -13.71 20.72
N ASP A 41 -14.26 -14.78 20.25
CA ASP A 41 -14.26 -15.22 18.85
C ASP A 41 -15.67 -15.48 18.27
N ASP A 42 -16.68 -15.73 19.12
CA ASP A 42 -18.05 -16.02 18.70
C ASP A 42 -18.84 -14.77 18.23
N GLU A 43 -18.37 -13.55 18.50
CA GLU A 43 -19.13 -12.32 18.24
C GLU A 43 -18.49 -11.39 17.18
N VAL A 44 -17.22 -11.59 16.81
CA VAL A 44 -16.48 -10.67 15.93
C VAL A 44 -15.74 -11.39 14.80
N ASN A 45 -16.18 -11.12 13.57
CA ASN A 45 -15.63 -11.72 12.35
C ASN A 45 -14.67 -10.78 11.59
N TRP A 46 -13.74 -11.39 10.85
CA TRP A 46 -12.80 -10.67 9.98
C TRP A 46 -13.50 -9.90 8.87
N ARG A 47 -12.99 -8.71 8.56
CA ARG A 47 -13.47 -7.88 7.47
C ARG A 47 -12.34 -7.56 6.50
N THR A 48 -12.61 -7.81 5.21
CA THR A 48 -11.74 -7.40 4.11
C THR A 48 -12.06 -5.98 3.65
N GLY A 49 -11.17 -5.04 3.92
CA GLY A 49 -11.21 -3.68 3.39
C GLY A 49 -10.23 -3.47 2.23
N ASP A 50 -10.41 -2.37 1.53
CA ASP A 50 -9.57 -1.89 0.43
C ASP A 50 -8.41 -1.01 0.96
N ARG A 51 -7.29 -1.04 0.23
CA ARG A 51 -6.09 -0.25 0.51
C ARG A 51 -5.59 0.38 -0.79
N PHE A 52 -5.42 1.69 -0.80
CA PHE A 52 -4.89 2.42 -1.95
C PHE A 52 -3.88 3.47 -1.49
N GLY A 53 -2.85 3.74 -2.29
CA GLY A 53 -1.83 4.71 -1.93
C GLY A 53 -0.77 4.93 -2.98
N VAL A 54 0.24 5.69 -2.57
CA VAL A 54 1.43 6.00 -3.36
C VAL A 54 2.67 5.64 -2.57
N MET A 55 3.74 5.31 -3.28
CA MET A 55 5.05 5.04 -2.69
C MET A 55 6.12 5.81 -3.46
N MET A 56 7.16 6.21 -2.74
CA MET A 56 8.39 6.72 -3.31
C MET A 56 9.53 5.89 -2.72
N ASN A 57 10.34 5.28 -3.56
CA ASN A 57 11.50 4.49 -3.18
C ASN A 57 12.78 5.29 -3.52
N PHE A 58 13.64 5.46 -2.54
CA PHE A 58 14.96 6.07 -2.64
C PHE A 58 16.02 5.00 -2.41
N ALA A 59 16.75 4.60 -3.45
CA ALA A 59 17.76 3.54 -3.44
C ALA A 59 19.18 4.11 -3.60
N PRO A 60 19.77 4.70 -2.55
CA PRO A 60 21.13 5.27 -2.60
C PRO A 60 22.22 4.20 -2.77
N LEU A 61 21.90 2.95 -2.45
CA LEU A 61 22.79 1.80 -2.55
C LEU A 61 22.07 0.71 -3.36
N GLU A 62 22.83 -0.16 -4.03
CA GLU A 62 22.25 -1.25 -4.84
C GLU A 62 21.36 -2.17 -3.99
N ASN A 63 21.80 -2.49 -2.77
CA ASN A 63 21.13 -3.43 -1.88
C ASN A 63 20.25 -2.77 -0.81
N PHE A 64 20.17 -1.44 -0.75
CA PHE A 64 19.41 -0.75 0.30
C PHE A 64 18.59 0.40 -0.26
N SER A 65 17.33 0.48 0.17
CA SER A 65 16.44 1.60 -0.19
C SER A 65 15.54 2.02 0.97
N ILE A 66 15.09 3.26 0.92
CA ILE A 66 14.15 3.87 1.84
C ILE A 66 12.87 4.16 1.06
N GLU A 67 11.74 3.68 1.54
CA GLU A 67 10.47 3.79 0.84
C GLU A 67 9.38 4.35 1.75
N PRO A 68 9.20 5.67 1.79
CA PRO A 68 7.99 6.28 2.31
C PRO A 68 6.78 5.91 1.45
N GLN A 69 5.71 5.52 2.13
CA GLN A 69 4.42 5.21 1.52
C GLN A 69 3.35 6.10 2.14
N PHE A 70 2.38 6.54 1.37
CA PHE A 70 1.18 7.20 1.87
C PHE A 70 -0.05 6.44 1.40
N ILE A 71 -0.83 5.93 2.35
CA ILE A 71 -1.83 4.91 2.08
C ILE A 71 -3.11 5.24 2.84
N VAL A 72 -4.24 5.12 2.15
CA VAL A 72 -5.55 5.10 2.78
C VAL A 72 -6.03 3.66 2.80
N SER A 73 -6.42 3.18 3.97
CA SER A 73 -6.93 1.82 4.15
C SER A 73 -8.26 1.82 4.88
N LYS A 74 -9.13 0.88 4.49
CA LYS A 74 -10.33 0.53 5.25
C LYS A 74 -10.00 -0.68 6.11
N LYS A 75 -10.17 -0.53 7.42
CA LYS A 75 -10.07 -1.59 8.42
C LYS A 75 -11.38 -1.67 9.18
N GLY A 76 -11.63 -2.77 9.85
CA GLY A 76 -12.91 -2.99 10.50
C GLY A 76 -13.09 -4.42 10.96
N ALA A 77 -14.27 -4.69 11.49
CA ALA A 77 -14.75 -6.03 11.81
C ALA A 77 -16.27 -6.10 11.62
N GLN A 78 -16.77 -7.30 11.44
CA GLN A 78 -18.20 -7.59 11.50
C GLN A 78 -18.54 -8.00 12.93
N VAL A 79 -19.52 -7.36 13.53
CA VAL A 79 -19.98 -7.64 14.89
C VAL A 79 -21.37 -8.24 14.81
N MET A 80 -21.55 -9.42 15.39
CA MET A 80 -22.86 -10.04 15.56
C MET A 80 -23.55 -9.43 16.78
N THR A 81 -24.73 -8.84 16.60
CA THR A 81 -25.59 -8.41 17.71
C THR A 81 -26.89 -9.20 17.70
N GLU A 82 -27.66 -9.15 18.79
CA GLU A 82 -28.99 -9.80 18.88
C GLU A 82 -29.97 -9.31 17.78
N GLU A 83 -29.71 -8.15 17.17
CA GLU A 83 -30.50 -7.53 16.11
C GLU A 83 -29.96 -7.81 14.69
N GLY A 84 -28.81 -8.47 14.55
CA GLY A 84 -28.23 -8.86 13.25
C GLY A 84 -26.74 -8.55 13.09
N GLU A 85 -26.23 -8.70 11.86
CA GLU A 85 -24.85 -8.40 11.51
C GLU A 85 -24.63 -6.89 11.32
N THR A 86 -23.77 -6.29 12.13
CA THR A 86 -23.33 -4.89 11.97
C THR A 86 -21.89 -4.83 11.50
N THR A 87 -21.64 -4.15 10.38
CA THR A 87 -20.28 -3.91 9.88
C THR A 87 -19.74 -2.59 10.42
N VAL A 88 -18.59 -2.65 11.10
CA VAL A 88 -17.88 -1.46 11.56
C VAL A 88 -16.71 -1.19 10.60
N ASP A 89 -16.82 -0.12 9.82
CA ASP A 89 -15.77 0.34 8.91
C ASP A 89 -15.06 1.57 9.51
N ILE A 90 -13.73 1.50 9.58
CA ILE A 90 -12.85 2.56 10.06
C ILE A 90 -11.80 2.84 8.98
N ARG A 91 -11.67 4.10 8.58
CA ARG A 91 -10.67 4.51 7.58
C ARG A 91 -9.43 5.07 8.25
N TYR A 92 -8.27 4.62 7.80
CA TYR A 92 -6.97 5.08 8.27
C TYR A 92 -6.20 5.76 7.15
N ALA A 93 -5.54 6.87 7.47
CA ALA A 93 -4.41 7.38 6.72
C ALA A 93 -3.14 6.84 7.35
N GLU A 94 -2.33 6.16 6.57
CA GLU A 94 -1.12 5.47 6.97
C GLU A 94 0.08 6.09 6.26
N LEU A 95 1.15 6.27 7.02
CA LEU A 95 2.45 6.73 6.55
C LEU A 95 3.55 5.75 7.02
N PRO A 96 3.68 4.57 6.38
CA PRO A 96 4.84 3.70 6.57
C PRO A 96 6.12 4.34 6.00
N ILE A 97 7.24 4.18 6.70
CA ILE A 97 8.57 4.47 6.15
C ILE A 97 9.35 3.15 6.17
N MET A 98 9.56 2.55 5.01
CA MET A 98 10.17 1.22 4.91
C MET A 98 11.66 1.32 4.58
N PHE A 99 12.51 0.67 5.37
CA PHE A 99 13.89 0.41 5.04
C PHE A 99 13.98 -0.99 4.44
N ASN A 100 14.34 -1.07 3.16
CA ASN A 100 14.39 -2.30 2.39
C ASN A 100 15.85 -2.72 2.18
N VAL A 101 16.16 -3.99 2.45
CA VAL A 101 17.44 -4.63 2.14
C VAL A 101 17.21 -5.74 1.14
N ARG A 102 17.79 -5.59 -0.06
CA ARG A 102 17.75 -6.59 -1.14
C ARG A 102 18.90 -7.57 -0.98
N ILE A 103 18.60 -8.86 -1.07
CA ILE A 103 19.61 -9.93 -1.05
C ILE A 103 19.89 -10.34 -2.50
N PRO A 104 21.06 -9.99 -3.06
CA PRO A 104 21.38 -10.33 -4.45
C PRO A 104 21.66 -11.83 -4.59
N LEU A 105 20.81 -12.53 -5.36
CA LEU A 105 20.98 -13.96 -5.68
C LEU A 105 21.50 -14.20 -7.11
N GLY A 106 22.07 -13.17 -7.74
CA GLY A 106 22.63 -13.26 -9.11
C GLY A 106 21.59 -13.30 -10.24
N GLY A 107 20.30 -13.10 -9.94
CA GLY A 107 19.20 -13.09 -10.90
C GLY A 107 18.35 -11.81 -10.85
N LYS A 108 17.29 -11.77 -11.69
CA LYS A 108 16.31 -10.65 -11.73
C LYS A 108 15.29 -10.69 -10.59
N ILE A 109 15.20 -11.81 -9.89
CA ILE A 109 14.35 -11.99 -8.71
C ILE A 109 15.26 -11.96 -7.50
N TYR A 110 14.94 -11.09 -6.55
CA TYR A 110 15.70 -10.93 -5.32
C TYR A 110 14.73 -10.88 -4.13
N PRO A 111 14.98 -11.66 -3.07
CA PRO A 111 14.25 -11.48 -1.82
C PRO A 111 14.62 -10.13 -1.20
N THR A 112 13.61 -9.48 -0.62
CA THR A 112 13.77 -8.19 0.05
C THR A 112 13.22 -8.31 1.45
N VAL A 113 14.03 -7.95 2.44
CA VAL A 113 13.59 -7.80 3.83
C VAL A 113 13.32 -6.33 4.06
N PHE A 114 12.20 -6.01 4.70
CA PHE A 114 11.80 -4.63 4.98
C PHE A 114 11.43 -4.45 6.44
N ALA A 115 11.73 -3.28 6.98
CA ALA A 115 11.32 -2.89 8.32
C ALA A 115 11.28 -1.37 8.43
N GLY A 116 10.49 -0.82 9.34
CA GLY A 116 10.54 0.60 9.63
C GLY A 116 9.34 1.10 10.43
N PRO A 117 9.35 2.38 10.81
CA PRO A 117 8.27 2.95 11.59
C PRO A 117 6.99 3.03 10.77
N TYR A 118 5.87 2.88 11.46
CA TYR A 118 4.54 2.91 10.89
C TYR A 118 3.68 3.88 11.67
N PHE A 119 3.25 4.96 11.01
CA PHE A 119 2.34 5.93 11.57
C PHE A 119 0.98 5.77 10.92
N ALA A 120 -0.08 5.72 11.71
CA ALA A 120 -1.44 5.69 11.20
C ALA A 120 -2.35 6.56 12.06
N THR A 121 -3.24 7.30 11.41
CA THR A 121 -4.29 8.07 12.09
C THR A 121 -5.65 7.69 11.51
N ARG A 122 -6.67 7.70 12.36
CA ARG A 122 -8.05 7.50 11.94
C ARG A 122 -8.53 8.77 11.23
N VAL A 123 -9.22 8.58 10.10
CA VAL A 123 -9.81 9.66 9.31
C VAL A 123 -11.33 9.62 9.34
N SER A 124 -11.93 8.42 9.42
CA SER A 124 -13.39 8.22 9.52
C SER A 124 -13.70 6.97 10.33
#